data_AF-A0AAV4X0X8-F1
#
_entry.id   AF-A0AAV4X0X8-F1
#
_cell.length_a   1.000
_cell.length_b   1.000
_cell.length_c   1.000
_cell.angle_alpha   90.00
_cell.angle_beta   90.00
_cell.angle_gamma   90.00
#
_symmetry.space_group_name_H-M   'P 1'
#
loop_
_entity.id
_entity.type
_entity.pdbx_description
1 polymer ?
#
loop_
_entity_poly.entity_id
_entity_poly.type
_entity_poly.pdbx_seq_one_letter_code
_entity_poly.pdbx_strand_id
1 'polypeptide(L)'
;MTWPSNAQDERPKHSNKWLFLPSGLSHKMNMAQEGDDDLTIEVLVEMTDHPLTEHEQTFPLRFIAEVGKAVADIEQPMQVVRDGQERADLDVRILVDNKKPYQSGERINVTVSVVHKTESTAEPINATVRLYLPPYVEFDSKVFNNATTVGTVSFITEYGGLDIVIPQFLFSDSATITVSLLADPRNERGFGRECYNSLGLYSNKKVYKCQFSASSAAKRETGPSYSRSGGKGWSPALRLGPYKPYLQIDFLRTTRVSKLEFIKVDNTRSVTKYRLQYSHTGSDWLYANEITELTYKKNKAFDILEKPVQTRFVRVVLEEVDRENEDSQYIVLKMEMYGCYIGEKSPSVTCAKTDPTWYSDDKRVWSVSPLSTREAPGKCICFWTVLPKSIGGVLGWDKKTGRTFAFDKRKRAHVGSDDGMTWIAVDDLEVNNTVIRKTFYRSQPVPAFTTEDISFLETKTGRWEASFDGLMYEGKPDPRARWSRCCKLGK
;
A
#
# COMPACT_ATOMS: atom_id res chain seq x y z
N MET A 1 -31.26 42.74 -36.92
CA MET A 1 -30.89 41.31 -36.94
C MET A 1 -30.11 41.02 -35.66
N THR A 2 -30.44 39.91 -35.03
CA THR A 2 -30.28 39.54 -33.61
C THR A 2 -28.86 39.22 -33.15
N TRP A 3 -28.58 39.53 -31.87
CA TRP A 3 -27.53 38.95 -30.99
C TRP A 3 -28.01 37.60 -30.38
N PRO A 4 -27.12 36.72 -29.87
CA PRO A 4 -26.75 36.70 -28.42
C PRO A 4 -25.25 36.33 -28.16
N SER A 5 -24.49 37.03 -27.29
CA SER A 5 -24.34 36.91 -25.81
C SER A 5 -23.83 35.56 -25.27
N ASN A 6 -22.58 35.52 -24.78
CA ASN A 6 -22.17 34.95 -23.48
C ASN A 6 -20.65 35.07 -23.28
N ALA A 7 -20.23 36.06 -22.50
CA ALA A 7 -18.92 36.07 -21.84
C ALA A 7 -19.14 36.62 -20.42
N GLN A 8 -18.85 35.77 -19.43
CA GLN A 8 -18.87 36.13 -18.02
C GLN A 8 -17.72 37.09 -17.71
N ASP A 9 -18.10 38.16 -17.02
CA ASP A 9 -17.27 39.25 -16.55
C ASP A 9 -16.86 38.94 -15.11
N GLU A 10 -15.57 38.75 -14.87
CA GLU A 10 -14.95 38.88 -13.55
C GLU A 10 -13.64 39.67 -13.70
N ARG A 11 -13.73 40.98 -13.44
CA ARG A 11 -12.60 41.87 -13.16
C ARG A 11 -12.85 42.66 -11.88
N PRO A 12 -11.83 42.79 -11.01
CA PRO A 12 -11.50 44.05 -10.37
C PRO A 12 -10.13 44.54 -10.91
N LYS A 13 -10.04 45.77 -11.45
CA LYS A 13 -9.66 47.05 -10.80
C LYS A 13 -8.19 47.05 -10.33
N HIS A 14 -7.35 48.04 -10.61
CA HIS A 14 -7.58 49.50 -10.64
C HIS A 14 -6.86 50.19 -11.82
N SER A 15 -7.64 50.83 -12.71
CA SER A 15 -7.18 52.02 -13.40
C SER A 15 -7.78 53.21 -12.64
N ASN A 16 -6.97 54.11 -12.12
CA ASN A 16 -7.45 55.34 -11.50
C ASN A 16 -8.12 56.20 -12.57
N LYS A 17 -9.44 56.06 -12.65
CA LYS A 17 -10.33 56.91 -13.41
C LYS A 17 -10.63 58.10 -12.50
N TRP A 18 -10.01 59.23 -12.78
CA TRP A 18 -10.34 60.49 -12.12
C TRP A 18 -11.80 60.82 -12.40
N LEU A 19 -12.64 60.67 -11.39
CA LEU A 19 -14.04 61.05 -11.45
C LEU A 19 -14.13 62.47 -10.88
N PHE A 20 -14.11 63.48 -11.75
CA PHE A 20 -14.65 64.78 -11.39
C PHE A 20 -16.16 64.59 -11.23
N LEU A 21 -16.65 64.56 -9.99
CA LEU A 21 -18.07 64.75 -9.73
C LEU A 21 -18.27 66.27 -9.67
N PRO A 22 -18.83 66.92 -10.70
CA PRO A 22 -19.41 68.22 -10.47
C PRO A 22 -20.59 67.97 -9.54
N SER A 23 -20.45 68.33 -8.27
CA SER A 23 -21.62 68.53 -7.42
C SER A 23 -22.39 69.70 -8.02
N GLY A 24 -23.22 69.40 -9.00
CA GLY A 24 -24.14 70.34 -9.62
C GLY A 24 -25.16 70.78 -8.58
N LEU A 25 -24.82 71.82 -7.83
CA LEU A 25 -25.74 72.59 -7.03
C LEU A 25 -26.30 73.70 -7.92
N SER A 26 -27.50 73.48 -8.46
CA SER A 26 -28.27 74.57 -9.08
C SER A 26 -28.85 75.44 -7.96
N HIS A 27 -28.40 76.70 -7.83
CA HIS A 27 -29.00 77.66 -6.90
C HIS A 27 -29.69 78.83 -7.60
N LYS A 28 -30.67 79.37 -6.87
CA LYS A 28 -31.53 80.50 -7.23
C LYS A 28 -30.72 81.79 -7.39
N MET A 29 -31.00 82.49 -8.49
CA MET A 29 -30.56 83.87 -8.73
C MET A 29 -30.88 84.76 -7.50
N ASN A 30 -29.87 85.47 -6.98
CA ASN A 30 -29.93 86.49 -5.92
C ASN A 30 -29.87 86.06 -4.44
N MET A 31 -29.35 84.88 -4.12
CA MET A 31 -28.94 84.57 -2.74
C MET A 31 -27.53 83.97 -2.73
N ALA A 32 -26.51 84.81 -2.89
CA ALA A 32 -25.14 84.39 -2.65
C ALA A 32 -24.97 84.17 -1.13
N GLN A 33 -24.63 82.95 -0.74
CA GLN A 33 -24.17 82.63 0.61
C GLN A 33 -22.64 82.66 0.64
N GLU A 34 -22.07 82.96 1.81
CA GLU A 34 -20.62 82.90 2.02
C GLU A 34 -20.14 81.46 1.76
N GLY A 35 -19.24 81.29 0.77
CA GLY A 35 -18.73 79.99 0.31
C GLY A 35 -19.21 79.53 -1.08
N ASP A 36 -20.15 80.24 -1.73
CA ASP A 36 -20.68 79.84 -3.05
C ASP A 36 -19.65 79.94 -4.20
N ASP A 37 -18.62 80.77 -4.04
CA ASP A 37 -17.52 80.95 -5.02
C ASP A 37 -16.25 80.16 -4.65
N ASP A 38 -16.30 79.30 -3.63
CA ASP A 38 -15.14 78.55 -3.16
C ASP A 38 -14.91 77.27 -3.98
N LEU A 39 -13.76 77.19 -4.66
CA LEU A 39 -13.27 75.96 -5.28
C LEU A 39 -12.37 75.21 -4.29
N THR A 40 -12.87 74.11 -3.73
CA THR A 40 -12.06 73.22 -2.88
C THR A 40 -11.45 72.10 -3.72
N ILE A 41 -10.11 71.98 -3.65
CA ILE A 41 -9.36 70.90 -4.30
C ILE A 41 -8.74 70.05 -3.19
N GLU A 42 -9.18 68.80 -3.06
CA GLU A 42 -8.56 67.83 -2.15
C GLU A 42 -7.55 66.97 -2.93
N VAL A 43 -6.32 66.94 -2.44
CA VAL A 43 -5.26 66.07 -2.98
C VAL A 43 -4.92 65.01 -1.94
N LEU A 44 -5.20 63.76 -2.27
CA LEU A 44 -4.77 62.61 -1.49
C LEU A 44 -3.43 62.12 -2.05
N VAL A 45 -2.38 62.17 -1.23
CA VAL A 45 -1.07 61.65 -1.59
C VAL A 45 -0.85 60.34 -0.85
N GLU A 46 -0.67 59.26 -1.61
CA GLU A 46 -0.21 57.99 -1.11
C GLU A 46 1.31 57.93 -1.29
N MET A 47 2.03 57.75 -0.18
CA MET A 47 3.48 57.65 -0.18
C MET A 47 3.89 56.31 0.39
N THR A 48 4.95 55.75 -0.19
CA THR A 48 5.56 54.51 0.26
C THR A 48 6.82 54.85 1.03
N ASP A 49 7.00 54.23 2.19
CA ASP A 49 8.19 54.41 3.00
C ASP A 49 9.43 53.88 2.25
N HIS A 50 10.56 54.55 2.41
CA HIS A 50 11.84 54.12 1.84
C HIS A 50 12.77 53.72 2.99
N PRO A 51 13.52 52.61 2.90
CA PRO A 51 14.34 52.10 4.01
C PRO A 51 15.44 53.06 4.48
N LEU A 52 15.80 54.06 3.67
CA LEU A 52 16.78 55.09 4.02
C LEU A 52 16.16 56.33 4.70
N THR A 53 14.85 56.37 4.87
CA THR A 53 14.15 57.51 5.45
C THR A 53 14.16 57.44 6.96
N GLU A 54 14.64 58.46 7.64
CA GLU A 54 14.78 58.49 9.09
C GLU A 54 13.46 58.89 9.80
N HIS A 55 13.30 58.49 11.06
CA HIS A 55 12.20 58.99 11.89
C HIS A 55 12.27 60.52 12.01
N GLU A 56 11.12 61.18 12.00
CA GLU A 56 10.96 62.63 12.06
C GLU A 56 11.48 63.38 10.82
N GLN A 57 11.99 62.67 9.80
CA GLN A 57 12.39 63.29 8.54
C GLN A 57 11.17 63.91 7.86
N THR A 58 11.30 65.18 7.49
CA THR A 58 10.23 65.95 6.83
C THR A 58 10.48 66.08 5.34
N PHE A 59 9.49 65.73 4.53
CA PHE A 59 9.49 65.96 3.09
C PHE A 59 8.52 67.09 2.76
N PRO A 60 8.98 68.20 2.14
CA PRO A 60 8.08 69.25 1.70
C PRO A 60 7.29 68.77 0.49
N LEU A 61 5.96 68.68 0.62
CA LEU A 61 5.08 68.46 -0.52
C LEU A 61 4.61 69.82 -1.02
N ARG A 62 4.92 70.14 -2.27
CA ARG A 62 4.51 71.40 -2.90
C ARG A 62 3.42 71.13 -3.94
N PHE A 63 2.25 71.73 -3.72
CA PHE A 63 1.09 71.65 -4.59
C PHE A 63 0.89 72.99 -5.28
N ILE A 64 0.92 72.99 -6.60
CA ILE A 64 0.68 74.19 -7.40
C ILE A 64 -0.59 73.94 -8.21
N ALA A 65 -1.62 74.75 -7.99
CA ALA A 65 -2.87 74.74 -8.73
C ALA A 65 -3.02 76.05 -9.51
N GLU A 66 -3.24 75.94 -10.82
CA GLU A 66 -3.43 77.09 -11.71
C GLU A 66 -4.86 77.04 -12.28
N VAL A 67 -5.66 78.08 -12.01
CA VAL A 67 -7.03 78.22 -12.49
C VAL A 67 -7.19 79.59 -13.15
N GLY A 68 -7.13 79.61 -14.49
CA GLY A 68 -7.19 80.85 -15.27
C GLY A 68 -5.96 81.73 -15.05
N LYS A 69 -6.09 82.84 -14.31
CA LYS A 69 -4.98 83.73 -13.91
C LYS A 69 -4.58 83.57 -12.44
N ALA A 70 -5.30 82.75 -11.68
CA ALA A 70 -5.01 82.51 -10.28
C ALA A 70 -4.04 81.33 -10.14
N VAL A 71 -3.01 81.50 -9.30
CA VAL A 71 -2.07 80.45 -8.92
C VAL A 71 -2.14 80.29 -7.41
N ALA A 72 -2.47 79.09 -6.96
CA ALA A 72 -2.34 78.69 -5.57
C ALA A 72 -1.10 77.80 -5.44
N ASP A 73 -0.22 78.13 -4.50
CA ASP A 73 1.02 77.40 -4.22
C ASP A 73 1.03 77.08 -2.72
N ILE A 74 0.89 75.80 -2.39
CA ILE A 74 0.76 75.33 -1.01
C ILE A 74 1.91 74.37 -0.75
N GLU A 75 2.64 74.62 0.32
CA GLU A 75 3.66 73.71 0.83
C GLU A 75 3.15 73.06 2.13
N GLN A 76 3.02 71.74 2.11
CA GLN A 76 2.60 70.95 3.25
C GLN A 76 3.76 70.00 3.62
N PRO A 77 4.45 70.21 4.75
CA PRO A 77 5.47 69.26 5.17
C PRO A 77 4.81 67.95 5.60
N MET A 78 5.36 66.84 5.15
CA MET A 78 4.99 65.51 5.62
C MET A 78 6.13 64.96 6.48
N GLN A 79 5.84 64.64 7.73
CA GLN A 79 6.81 64.07 8.66
C GLN A 79 6.69 62.55 8.67
N VAL A 80 7.81 61.85 8.55
CA VAL A 80 7.86 60.40 8.66
C VAL A 80 7.82 59.99 10.13
N VAL A 81 6.79 59.25 10.50
CA VAL A 81 6.63 58.70 11.85
C VAL A 81 7.07 57.24 11.80
N ARG A 82 8.09 56.91 12.60
CA ARG A 82 8.50 55.54 12.84
C ARG A 82 8.39 55.25 14.33
N ASP A 83 7.35 54.54 14.74
CA ASP A 83 7.06 54.24 16.14
C ASP A 83 7.50 52.83 16.56
N GLY A 84 8.03 52.04 15.62
CA GLY A 84 8.41 50.65 15.84
C GLY A 84 7.23 49.68 15.92
N GLN A 85 6.00 50.16 15.70
CA GLN A 85 4.78 49.35 15.62
C GLN A 85 4.41 49.01 14.18
N GLU A 86 5.22 49.41 13.21
CA GLU A 86 4.98 49.16 11.80
C GLU A 86 5.03 47.65 11.52
N ARG A 87 4.14 47.19 10.65
CA ARG A 87 3.99 45.77 10.33
C ARG A 87 3.92 45.60 8.82
N ALA A 88 4.74 44.68 8.34
CA ALA A 88 4.66 44.21 6.97
C ALA A 88 3.60 43.12 6.89
N ASP A 89 2.48 43.42 6.25
CA ASP A 89 1.39 42.48 6.05
C ASP A 89 1.26 42.13 4.56
N LEU A 90 1.41 40.84 4.26
CA LEU A 90 1.36 40.30 2.91
C LEU A 90 0.10 39.45 2.70
N ASP A 91 -0.55 39.58 1.54
CA ASP A 91 -1.54 38.63 1.03
C ASP A 91 -0.81 37.63 0.11
N VAL A 92 -0.81 36.36 0.51
CA VAL A 92 -0.15 35.28 -0.23
C VAL A 92 -1.20 34.31 -0.73
N ARG A 93 -1.26 34.14 -2.06
CA ARG A 93 -2.19 33.23 -2.73
C ARG A 93 -1.43 32.13 -3.44
N ILE A 94 -1.88 30.89 -3.24
CA ILE A 94 -1.28 29.71 -3.84
C ILE A 94 -2.30 29.07 -4.77
N LEU A 95 -1.92 28.91 -6.03
CA LEU A 95 -2.74 28.29 -7.08
C LEU A 95 -2.05 27.02 -7.57
N VAL A 96 -2.79 25.90 -7.54
CA VAL A 96 -2.35 24.58 -8.03
C VAL A 96 -3.48 23.98 -8.86
N ASP A 97 -3.14 23.35 -9.99
CA ASP A 97 -4.13 22.64 -10.80
C ASP A 97 -4.55 21.32 -10.14
N ASN A 98 -5.68 21.36 -9.43
CA ASN A 98 -6.24 20.20 -8.75
C ASN A 98 -7.29 19.45 -9.59
N LYS A 99 -7.36 19.70 -10.91
CA LYS A 99 -8.37 19.04 -11.77
C LYS A 99 -8.10 17.56 -12.00
N LYS A 100 -6.84 17.11 -11.88
CA LYS A 100 -6.46 15.71 -12.03
C LYS A 100 -5.49 15.26 -10.92
N PRO A 101 -5.46 13.97 -10.56
CA PRO A 101 -4.39 13.43 -9.75
C PRO A 101 -3.06 13.45 -10.52
N TYR A 102 -1.97 13.77 -9.82
CA TYR A 102 -0.62 13.72 -10.38
C TYR A 102 -0.01 12.32 -10.26
N GLN A 103 0.57 11.83 -11.37
CA GLN A 103 1.30 10.56 -11.41
C GLN A 103 2.76 10.73 -10.97
N SER A 104 3.42 9.63 -10.62
CA SER A 104 4.86 9.63 -10.31
C SER A 104 5.67 10.20 -11.48
N GLY A 105 6.54 11.16 -11.18
CA GLY A 105 7.35 11.90 -12.15
C GLY A 105 6.61 13.05 -12.87
N GLU A 106 5.31 13.26 -12.66
CA GLU A 106 4.61 14.41 -13.24
C GLU A 106 5.01 15.72 -12.54
N ARG A 107 5.10 16.79 -13.32
CA ARG A 107 5.36 18.14 -12.81
C ARG A 107 4.07 18.80 -12.33
N ILE A 108 4.12 19.33 -11.12
CA ILE A 108 3.09 20.16 -10.50
C ILE A 108 3.55 21.61 -10.62
N ASN A 109 2.81 22.41 -11.39
CA ASN A 109 3.07 23.84 -11.45
C ASN A 109 2.29 24.52 -10.32
N VAL A 110 3.01 25.18 -9.42
CA VAL A 110 2.45 25.94 -8.31
C VAL A 110 2.74 27.41 -8.56
N THR A 111 1.70 28.23 -8.60
CA THR A 111 1.83 29.68 -8.73
C THR A 111 1.59 30.32 -7.37
N VAL A 112 2.58 31.06 -6.89
CA VAL A 112 2.55 31.84 -5.66
C VAL A 112 2.45 33.31 -6.04
N SER A 113 1.37 33.97 -5.63
CA SER A 113 1.18 35.40 -5.80
C SER A 113 1.32 36.09 -4.44
N VAL A 114 2.20 37.07 -4.35
CA VAL A 114 2.47 37.86 -3.14
C VAL A 114 2.20 39.32 -3.48
N VAL A 115 1.39 39.97 -2.64
CA VAL A 115 1.11 41.41 -2.69
C VAL A 115 1.03 41.96 -1.27
N HIS A 116 1.26 43.26 -1.11
CA HIS A 116 0.97 43.93 0.16
C HIS A 116 -0.53 43.96 0.44
N LYS A 117 -0.90 43.84 1.72
CA LYS A 117 -2.24 44.21 2.16
C LYS A 117 -2.35 45.72 2.29
N THR A 118 -3.58 46.22 2.18
CA THR A 118 -3.90 47.66 2.33
C THR A 118 -3.55 48.22 3.71
N GLU A 119 -3.55 47.36 4.74
CA GLU A 119 -3.22 47.70 6.12
C GLU A 119 -1.72 47.59 6.45
N SER A 120 -0.89 47.17 5.50
CA SER A 120 0.56 47.06 5.70
C SER A 120 1.16 48.44 5.93
N THR A 121 1.97 48.59 6.98
CA THR A 121 2.63 49.84 7.35
C THR A 121 4.15 49.78 7.27
N ALA A 122 4.73 48.60 6.99
CA ALA A 122 6.15 48.43 6.68
C ALA A 122 6.38 47.59 5.42
N GLU A 123 7.56 47.77 4.81
CA GLU A 123 8.12 46.93 3.75
C GLU A 123 8.92 45.78 4.36
N PRO A 124 8.65 44.51 4.00
CA PRO A 124 9.42 43.41 4.54
C PRO A 124 10.77 43.28 3.82
N ILE A 125 11.83 43.08 4.60
CA ILE A 125 13.17 42.73 4.13
C ILE A 125 13.39 41.24 4.40
N ASN A 126 13.85 40.50 3.39
CA ASN A 126 14.02 39.06 3.40
C ASN A 126 12.72 38.30 3.74
N ALA A 127 11.60 38.73 3.16
CA ALA A 127 10.32 38.06 3.33
C ALA A 127 10.42 36.61 2.83
N THR A 128 10.02 35.65 3.65
CA THR A 128 10.11 34.22 3.31
C THR A 128 8.71 33.62 3.20
N VAL A 129 8.38 33.09 2.04
CA VAL A 129 7.16 32.29 1.82
C VAL A 129 7.55 30.82 1.82
N ARG A 130 7.12 30.07 2.85
CA ARG A 130 7.36 28.63 2.97
C ARG A 130 6.19 27.82 2.40
N LEU A 131 6.48 26.99 1.40
CA LEU A 131 5.57 25.94 0.92
C LEU A 131 5.89 24.64 1.66
N TYR A 132 4.96 24.14 2.47
CA TYR A 132 5.09 22.82 3.10
C TYR A 132 4.81 21.73 2.08
N LEU A 133 5.81 20.90 1.81
CA LEU A 133 5.75 19.84 0.80
C LEU A 133 5.56 18.48 1.48
N PRO A 134 4.63 17.64 0.98
CA PRO A 134 4.57 16.24 1.42
C PRO A 134 5.88 15.49 1.15
N PRO A 135 6.19 14.41 1.89
CA PRO A 135 7.49 13.72 1.81
C PRO A 135 7.82 13.12 0.43
N TYR A 136 6.82 12.92 -0.42
CA TYR A 136 6.95 12.41 -1.78
C TYR A 136 6.88 13.52 -2.84
N VAL A 137 6.92 14.80 -2.48
CA VAL A 137 6.97 15.90 -3.47
C VAL A 137 8.31 16.61 -3.33
N GLU A 138 9.05 16.69 -4.42
CA GLU A 138 10.37 17.35 -4.44
C GLU A 138 10.31 18.64 -5.28
N PHE A 139 11.09 19.65 -4.92
CA PHE A 139 11.29 20.81 -5.79
C PHE A 139 12.13 20.39 -7.00
N ASP A 140 11.68 20.78 -8.19
CA ASP A 140 12.34 20.44 -9.46
C ASP A 140 13.10 21.64 -10.00
N SER A 141 12.35 22.69 -10.36
CA SER A 141 12.91 23.87 -10.99
C SER A 141 11.99 25.08 -10.88
N LYS A 142 12.59 26.27 -11.00
CA LYS A 142 11.86 27.51 -11.24
C LYS A 142 11.39 27.57 -12.69
N VAL A 143 10.15 27.98 -12.94
CA VAL A 143 9.62 28.14 -14.30
C VAL A 143 9.58 29.62 -14.69
N PHE A 144 9.08 30.47 -13.80
CA PHE A 144 8.86 31.89 -14.12
C PHE A 144 8.83 32.74 -12.86
N ASN A 145 9.37 33.96 -12.94
CA ASN A 145 9.28 34.95 -11.88
C ASN A 145 9.09 36.32 -12.50
N ASN A 146 7.90 36.88 -12.29
CA ASN A 146 7.60 38.27 -12.62
C ASN A 146 7.42 39.04 -11.32
N ALA A 147 8.51 39.17 -10.57
CA ALA A 147 8.57 39.98 -9.37
C ALA A 147 9.21 41.32 -9.74
N THR A 148 8.56 42.43 -9.38
CA THR A 148 9.09 43.79 -9.54
C THR A 148 10.08 44.18 -8.43
N THR A 149 10.53 43.19 -7.67
CA THR A 149 11.25 43.36 -6.40
C THR A 149 12.67 43.84 -6.57
N VAL A 150 13.18 44.53 -5.55
CA VAL A 150 14.60 44.86 -5.46
C VAL A 150 15.40 43.62 -5.05
N GLY A 151 16.11 43.04 -6.01
CA GLY A 151 16.97 41.87 -5.82
C GLY A 151 16.41 40.58 -6.42
N THR A 152 17.24 39.52 -6.39
CA THR A 152 16.89 38.22 -6.98
C THR A 152 16.18 37.35 -5.95
N VAL A 153 14.96 36.92 -6.25
CA VAL A 153 14.24 35.90 -5.46
C VAL A 153 15.03 34.60 -5.42
N SER A 154 15.28 34.08 -4.22
CA SER A 154 16.02 32.83 -4.00
C SER A 154 15.10 31.71 -3.50
N PHE A 155 15.52 30.46 -3.75
CA PHE A 155 14.76 29.26 -3.46
C PHE A 155 15.63 28.33 -2.62
N ILE A 156 15.20 28.04 -1.39
CA ILE A 156 15.93 27.20 -0.45
C ILE A 156 15.10 25.95 -0.18
N THR A 157 15.64 24.79 -0.52
CA THR A 157 14.98 23.50 -0.24
C THR A 157 15.40 22.99 1.12
N GLU A 158 14.46 22.96 2.06
CA GLU A 158 14.65 22.39 3.39
C GLU A 158 13.81 21.11 3.56
N TYR A 159 14.11 20.33 4.59
CA TYR A 159 13.39 19.08 4.84
C TYR A 159 11.90 19.34 5.07
N GLY A 160 11.06 18.90 4.13
CA GLY A 160 9.60 19.06 4.20
C GLY A 160 9.06 20.37 3.62
N GLY A 161 9.86 21.17 2.91
CA GLY A 161 9.36 22.40 2.30
C GLY A 161 10.28 23.09 1.29
N LEU A 162 9.73 24.13 0.67
CA LEU A 162 10.43 25.06 -0.20
C LEU A 162 10.24 26.47 0.34
N ASP A 163 11.35 27.14 0.64
CA ASP A 163 11.35 28.54 1.05
C ASP A 163 11.65 29.44 -0.16
N ILE A 164 10.77 30.39 -0.37
CA ILE A 164 10.88 31.42 -1.41
C ILE A 164 11.23 32.71 -0.68
N VAL A 165 12.48 33.16 -0.81
CA VAL A 165 12.98 34.34 -0.12
C VAL A 165 12.99 35.53 -1.08
N ILE A 166 12.25 36.56 -0.71
CA ILE A 166 12.12 37.84 -1.41
C ILE A 166 12.99 38.86 -0.66
N PRO A 167 14.12 39.31 -1.24
CA PRO A 167 15.09 40.15 -0.52
C PRO A 167 14.52 41.47 0.00
N GLN A 168 13.72 42.15 -0.82
CA GLN A 168 13.02 43.36 -0.45
C GLN A 168 11.74 43.47 -1.29
N PHE A 169 10.62 43.75 -0.65
CA PHE A 169 9.31 43.84 -1.28
C PHE A 169 8.74 45.22 -1.00
N LEU A 170 8.66 46.07 -2.02
CA LEU A 170 8.15 47.43 -1.88
C LEU A 170 6.62 47.42 -1.87
N PHE A 171 6.00 48.45 -1.31
CA PHE A 171 4.52 48.55 -1.29
C PHE A 171 3.87 48.49 -2.68
N SER A 172 4.53 49.05 -3.70
CA SER A 172 4.07 49.01 -5.09
C SER A 172 4.34 47.68 -5.79
N ASP A 173 5.09 46.78 -5.16
CA ASP A 173 5.50 45.53 -5.78
C ASP A 173 4.38 44.49 -5.79
N SER A 174 4.44 43.67 -6.83
CA SER A 174 3.74 42.40 -6.85
C SER A 174 4.69 41.32 -7.34
N ALA A 175 4.61 40.15 -6.74
CA ALA A 175 5.39 39.00 -7.17
C ALA A 175 4.45 37.86 -7.57
N THR A 176 4.57 37.41 -8.83
CA THR A 176 3.98 36.15 -9.28
C THR A 176 5.10 35.18 -9.62
N ILE A 177 5.21 34.13 -8.82
CA ILE A 177 6.29 33.15 -8.84
C ILE A 177 5.70 31.79 -9.18
N THR A 178 6.13 31.19 -10.28
CA THR A 178 5.73 29.83 -10.66
C THR A 178 6.89 28.86 -10.43
N VAL A 179 6.67 27.90 -9.53
CA VAL A 179 7.60 26.82 -9.22
C VAL A 179 7.08 25.50 -9.80
N SER A 180 7.99 24.66 -10.29
CA SER A 180 7.72 23.30 -10.70
C SER A 180 8.14 22.35 -9.59
N LEU A 181 7.22 21.50 -9.14
CA LEU A 181 7.48 20.43 -8.19
C LEU A 181 7.34 19.08 -8.91
N LEU A 182 8.08 18.05 -8.50
CA LEU A 182 7.92 16.69 -8.98
C LEU A 182 7.03 15.89 -8.03
N ALA A 183 5.96 15.32 -8.56
CA ALA A 183 5.11 14.39 -7.85
C ALA A 183 5.78 13.02 -7.78
N ASP A 184 6.11 12.56 -6.58
CA ASP A 184 6.61 11.21 -6.28
C ASP A 184 7.75 10.76 -7.22
N PRO A 185 8.86 11.51 -7.34
CA PRO A 185 9.94 11.19 -8.29
C PRO A 185 10.60 9.84 -8.01
N ARG A 186 10.50 9.35 -6.76
CA ARG A 186 11.02 8.06 -6.32
C ARG A 186 9.98 6.94 -6.32
N ASN A 187 8.74 7.22 -6.72
CA ASN A 187 7.62 6.29 -6.73
C ASN A 187 7.37 5.60 -5.37
N GLU A 188 7.64 6.31 -4.27
CA GLU A 188 7.51 5.86 -2.87
C GLU A 188 6.05 5.81 -2.44
N ARG A 189 5.21 6.70 -2.98
CA ARG A 189 3.77 6.69 -2.71
C ARG A 189 3.09 5.47 -3.32
N GLY A 190 3.72 4.90 -4.36
CA GLY A 190 3.22 3.83 -5.19
C GLY A 190 1.92 4.22 -5.87
N PHE A 191 1.96 4.57 -7.16
CA PHE A 191 0.81 5.06 -8.00
C PHE A 191 -0.57 5.05 -7.30
N GLY A 192 -1.04 6.24 -6.93
CA GLY A 192 -2.17 6.48 -6.05
C GLY A 192 -3.44 5.68 -6.38
N ARG A 193 -4.11 5.21 -5.33
CA ARG A 193 -5.52 4.77 -5.17
C ARG A 193 -6.31 4.05 -6.29
N GLU A 194 -5.79 3.80 -7.49
CA GLU A 194 -6.53 3.21 -8.61
C GLU A 194 -6.14 1.76 -8.92
N CYS A 195 -5.31 1.15 -8.07
CA CYS A 195 -4.85 -0.22 -8.26
C CYS A 195 -5.70 -1.23 -7.48
N TYR A 196 -7.03 -1.20 -7.70
CA TYR A 196 -8.00 -2.13 -7.07
C TYR A 196 -8.81 -2.92 -8.10
N ASN A 197 -8.33 -3.02 -9.33
CA ASN A 197 -8.97 -3.83 -10.37
C ASN A 197 -8.78 -5.31 -10.06
N SER A 198 -9.77 -6.15 -10.39
CA SER A 198 -9.60 -7.60 -10.29
C SER A 198 -8.41 -8.03 -11.15
N LEU A 199 -7.45 -8.73 -10.55
CA LEU A 199 -6.32 -9.32 -11.26
C LEU A 199 -6.75 -10.51 -12.14
N GLY A 200 -8.00 -10.94 -11.99
CA GLY A 200 -8.66 -11.88 -12.88
C GLY A 200 -8.38 -13.32 -12.51
N LEU A 201 -8.23 -13.64 -11.22
CA LEU A 201 -8.16 -15.04 -10.79
C LEU A 201 -9.43 -15.79 -11.22
N TYR A 202 -10.60 -15.14 -11.26
CA TYR A 202 -11.82 -15.74 -11.83
C TYR A 202 -11.69 -16.16 -13.30
N SER A 203 -10.87 -15.48 -14.11
CA SER A 203 -10.80 -15.69 -15.56
C SER A 203 -9.62 -16.57 -15.98
N ASN A 204 -9.91 -17.72 -16.57
CA ASN A 204 -8.90 -18.60 -17.18
C ASN A 204 -8.15 -17.96 -18.37
N LYS A 205 -8.66 -16.83 -18.91
CA LYS A 205 -8.01 -16.07 -19.98
C LYS A 205 -6.97 -15.07 -19.45
N LYS A 206 -7.15 -14.58 -18.21
CA LYS A 206 -6.25 -13.59 -17.59
C LYS A 206 -5.15 -14.26 -16.76
N VAL A 207 -5.54 -15.22 -15.93
CA VAL A 207 -4.61 -16.03 -15.13
C VAL A 207 -4.86 -17.49 -15.48
N TYR A 208 -3.88 -18.16 -16.08
CA TYR A 208 -3.98 -19.55 -16.54
C TYR A 208 -3.91 -20.55 -15.38
N LYS A 209 -4.39 -21.78 -15.58
CA LYS A 209 -4.34 -22.83 -14.53
C LYS A 209 -2.92 -23.11 -14.03
N CYS A 210 -1.94 -23.11 -14.94
CA CYS A 210 -0.54 -23.35 -14.66
C CYS A 210 0.16 -22.26 -13.82
N GLN A 211 -0.49 -21.10 -13.64
CA GLN A 211 0.00 -20.04 -12.75
C GLN A 211 -0.35 -20.30 -11.29
N PHE A 212 -1.23 -21.28 -11.02
CA PHE A 212 -1.60 -21.69 -9.68
C PHE A 212 -0.78 -22.90 -9.26
N SER A 213 -0.22 -22.83 -8.07
CA SER A 213 0.42 -23.94 -7.39
C SER A 213 0.05 -23.92 -5.92
N ALA A 214 0.28 -25.01 -5.21
CA ALA A 214 0.12 -25.05 -3.77
C ALA A 214 1.17 -25.95 -3.13
N SER A 215 1.30 -25.83 -1.82
CA SER A 215 2.00 -26.81 -1.00
C SER A 215 1.52 -28.24 -1.25
N SER A 216 0.20 -28.43 -1.30
CA SER A 216 -0.46 -29.70 -1.51
C SER A 216 -1.90 -29.50 -1.98
N ALA A 217 -2.55 -30.55 -2.48
CA ALA A 217 -3.97 -30.59 -2.78
C ALA A 217 -4.57 -31.95 -2.39
N ALA A 218 -5.79 -31.94 -1.84
CA ALA A 218 -6.48 -33.15 -1.41
C ALA A 218 -6.79 -34.09 -2.58
N LYS A 219 -7.21 -33.52 -3.71
CA LYS A 219 -7.51 -34.24 -4.96
C LYS A 219 -7.25 -33.34 -6.15
N ARG A 220 -7.13 -33.90 -7.35
CA ARG A 220 -7.00 -33.11 -8.59
C ARG A 220 -8.19 -32.16 -8.81
N GLU A 221 -9.40 -32.55 -8.41
CA GLU A 221 -10.62 -31.73 -8.53
C GLU A 221 -10.69 -30.58 -7.52
N THR A 222 -9.81 -30.59 -6.51
CA THR A 222 -9.64 -29.52 -5.50
C THR A 222 -8.24 -28.91 -5.59
N GLY A 223 -7.60 -29.02 -6.75
CA GLY A 223 -6.29 -28.47 -7.03
C GLY A 223 -6.24 -26.93 -6.91
N PRO A 224 -5.04 -26.33 -6.93
CA PRO A 224 -4.83 -24.91 -6.63
C PRO A 224 -5.57 -23.99 -7.60
N SER A 225 -5.73 -24.39 -8.87
CA SER A 225 -6.48 -23.60 -9.86
C SER A 225 -7.99 -23.53 -9.61
N TYR A 226 -8.54 -24.33 -8.69
CA TYR A 226 -9.94 -24.27 -8.26
C TYR A 226 -10.19 -23.25 -7.14
N SER A 227 -9.14 -22.64 -6.58
CA SER A 227 -9.24 -21.54 -5.60
C SER A 227 -9.91 -20.27 -6.13
N ARG A 228 -10.19 -20.19 -7.43
CA ARG A 228 -10.86 -19.06 -8.08
C ARG A 228 -12.29 -18.90 -7.56
N SER A 229 -12.80 -17.66 -7.57
CA SER A 229 -14.21 -17.34 -7.21
C SER A 229 -15.29 -18.13 -8.00
N GLY A 230 -14.96 -18.73 -9.15
CA GLY A 230 -15.87 -19.62 -9.91
C GLY A 230 -15.68 -21.13 -9.66
N GLY A 231 -14.63 -21.54 -8.95
CA GLY A 231 -14.29 -22.94 -8.73
C GLY A 231 -14.93 -23.56 -7.49
N LYS A 232 -14.67 -24.87 -7.30
CA LYS A 232 -15.01 -25.64 -6.10
C LYS A 232 -14.17 -25.23 -4.87
N GLY A 233 -13.13 -24.43 -5.06
CA GLY A 233 -12.14 -24.07 -4.05
C GLY A 233 -10.94 -25.03 -4.05
N TRP A 234 -9.80 -24.55 -3.55
CA TRP A 234 -8.61 -25.37 -3.32
C TRP A 234 -8.65 -25.94 -1.91
N SER A 235 -8.33 -27.21 -1.74
CA SER A 235 -8.15 -27.84 -0.43
C SER A 235 -6.75 -28.42 -0.30
N PRO A 236 -5.99 -28.11 0.76
CA PRO A 236 -4.73 -28.80 1.04
C PRO A 236 -5.00 -30.27 1.34
N ALA A 237 -3.97 -31.11 1.17
CA ALA A 237 -4.06 -32.53 1.46
C ALA A 237 -4.13 -32.82 2.97
N LEU A 238 -3.32 -32.10 3.75
CA LEU A 238 -3.37 -32.16 5.21
C LEU A 238 -4.48 -31.23 5.73
N ARG A 239 -5.43 -31.81 6.46
CA ARG A 239 -6.55 -31.09 7.10
C ARG A 239 -6.25 -30.71 8.55
N LEU A 240 -5.20 -31.30 9.10
CA LEU A 240 -4.86 -31.32 10.51
C LEU A 240 -3.35 -31.17 10.70
N GLY A 241 -2.96 -30.58 11.82
CA GLY A 241 -1.58 -30.57 12.30
C GLY A 241 -0.92 -29.19 12.26
N PRO A 242 0.37 -29.13 12.64
CA PRO A 242 1.11 -27.88 12.75
C PRO A 242 1.52 -27.30 11.38
N TYR A 243 1.45 -28.11 10.32
CA TYR A 243 1.81 -27.69 8.97
C TYR A 243 0.89 -26.57 8.48
N LYS A 244 1.49 -25.48 7.97
CA LYS A 244 0.77 -24.34 7.40
C LYS A 244 0.71 -24.46 5.88
N PRO A 245 -0.40 -24.94 5.30
CA PRO A 245 -0.50 -25.06 3.86
C PRO A 245 -0.56 -23.69 3.20
N TYR A 246 -0.08 -23.60 1.97
CA TYR A 246 -0.14 -22.38 1.18
C TYR A 246 -0.66 -22.61 -0.23
N LEU A 247 -1.29 -21.55 -0.78
CA LEU A 247 -1.61 -21.38 -2.20
C LEU A 247 -0.65 -20.35 -2.79
N GLN A 248 -0.13 -20.58 -4.00
CA GLN A 248 0.79 -19.70 -4.69
C GLN A 248 0.27 -19.36 -6.10
N ILE A 249 0.44 -18.11 -6.48
CA ILE A 249 0.05 -17.57 -7.80
C ILE A 249 1.28 -16.89 -8.42
N ASP A 250 1.67 -17.30 -9.63
CA ASP A 250 2.66 -16.61 -10.48
C ASP A 250 1.93 -15.74 -11.50
N PHE A 251 1.97 -14.42 -11.39
CA PHE A 251 1.31 -13.51 -12.34
C PHE A 251 2.03 -13.40 -13.71
N LEU A 252 3.20 -14.03 -13.87
CA LEU A 252 4.07 -14.00 -15.05
C LEU A 252 4.57 -12.60 -15.45
N ARG A 253 4.30 -11.59 -14.63
CA ARG A 253 4.72 -10.20 -14.80
C ARG A 253 4.65 -9.46 -13.46
N THR A 254 5.35 -8.33 -13.36
CA THR A 254 5.25 -7.46 -12.18
C THR A 254 3.82 -6.95 -12.03
N THR A 255 3.24 -7.27 -10.88
CA THR A 255 1.84 -7.03 -10.54
C THR A 255 1.81 -6.40 -9.17
N ARG A 256 1.05 -5.33 -9.01
CA ARG A 256 0.78 -4.76 -7.70
C ARG A 256 -0.47 -5.41 -7.14
N VAL A 257 -0.35 -5.97 -5.94
CA VAL A 257 -1.47 -6.52 -5.18
C VAL A 257 -1.76 -5.58 -4.03
N SER A 258 -3.03 -5.15 -3.92
CA SER A 258 -3.46 -4.13 -2.96
C SER A 258 -4.58 -4.63 -2.05
N LYS A 259 -5.38 -5.60 -2.51
CA LYS A 259 -6.52 -6.13 -1.75
C LYS A 259 -6.77 -7.60 -2.06
N LEU A 260 -7.20 -8.35 -1.06
CA LEU A 260 -7.59 -9.76 -1.16
C LEU A 260 -9.08 -9.91 -0.81
N GLU A 261 -9.78 -10.80 -1.49
CA GLU A 261 -11.13 -11.26 -1.14
C GLU A 261 -11.09 -12.76 -0.90
N PHE A 262 -11.57 -13.17 0.27
CA PHE A 262 -11.75 -14.57 0.66
C PHE A 262 -13.23 -14.91 0.67
N ILE A 263 -13.59 -16.07 0.13
CA ILE A 263 -14.97 -16.50 -0.06
C ILE A 263 -15.18 -17.80 0.72
N LYS A 264 -16.12 -17.79 1.66
CA LYS A 264 -16.56 -18.97 2.42
C LYS A 264 -17.35 -19.90 1.51
N VAL A 265 -17.08 -21.19 1.62
CA VAL A 265 -17.80 -22.25 0.90
C VAL A 265 -18.59 -23.06 1.93
N ASP A 266 -19.87 -23.28 1.66
CA ASP A 266 -20.75 -24.01 2.59
C ASP A 266 -20.28 -25.44 2.79
N ASN A 267 -20.50 -25.99 3.99
CA ASN A 267 -20.06 -27.34 4.40
C ASN A 267 -18.53 -27.56 4.32
N THR A 268 -17.75 -26.50 4.45
CA THR A 268 -16.28 -26.56 4.46
C THR A 268 -15.72 -25.68 5.57
N ARG A 269 -14.47 -25.97 5.97
CA ARG A 269 -13.73 -25.17 6.94
C ARG A 269 -13.10 -23.99 6.22
N SER A 270 -13.39 -22.78 6.70
CA SER A 270 -12.87 -21.54 6.13
C SER A 270 -11.57 -21.11 6.80
N VAL A 271 -10.75 -20.36 6.08
CA VAL A 271 -9.54 -19.74 6.62
C VAL A 271 -9.94 -18.61 7.55
N THR A 272 -9.43 -18.58 8.77
CA THR A 272 -9.72 -17.51 9.76
C THR A 272 -8.54 -16.58 9.94
N LYS A 273 -7.30 -17.07 9.79
CA LYS A 273 -6.10 -16.23 9.75
C LYS A 273 -5.18 -16.65 8.63
N TYR A 274 -4.51 -15.67 8.04
CA TYR A 274 -3.58 -15.92 6.95
C TYR A 274 -2.37 -15.00 7.05
N ARG A 275 -1.33 -15.36 6.31
CA ARG A 275 -0.18 -14.51 6.07
C ARG A 275 0.13 -14.46 4.58
N LEU A 276 0.51 -13.29 4.09
CA LEU A 276 0.85 -13.06 2.69
C LEU A 276 2.37 -13.00 2.53
N GLN A 277 2.89 -13.84 1.66
CA GLN A 277 4.26 -13.79 1.20
C GLN A 277 4.30 -13.37 -0.27
N TYR A 278 5.37 -12.69 -0.67
CA TYR A 278 5.58 -12.28 -2.05
C TYR A 278 7.02 -12.53 -2.51
N SER A 279 7.21 -12.66 -3.82
CA SER A 279 8.53 -12.92 -4.41
C SER A 279 8.62 -12.41 -5.85
N HIS A 280 9.78 -11.90 -6.25
CA HIS A 280 10.04 -11.55 -7.64
C HIS A 280 10.56 -12.74 -8.46
N THR A 281 11.24 -13.69 -7.81
CA THR A 281 11.96 -14.81 -8.42
C THR A 281 11.24 -16.15 -8.24
N GLY A 282 10.40 -16.26 -7.21
CA GLY A 282 9.77 -17.51 -6.77
C GLY A 282 10.63 -18.35 -5.82
N SER A 283 11.89 -17.98 -5.60
CA SER A 283 12.81 -18.61 -4.65
C SER A 283 12.84 -17.91 -3.31
N ASP A 284 12.92 -16.59 -3.32
CA ASP A 284 13.13 -15.76 -2.12
C ASP A 284 11.83 -15.10 -1.73
N TRP A 285 11.36 -15.38 -0.51
CA TRP A 285 10.03 -14.98 -0.06
C TRP A 285 10.12 -13.95 1.06
N LEU A 286 9.43 -12.84 0.88
CA LEU A 286 9.29 -11.77 1.86
C LEU A 286 7.85 -11.74 2.39
N TYR A 287 7.67 -11.30 3.63
CA TYR A 287 6.34 -11.11 4.21
C TYR A 287 5.78 -9.74 3.80
N ALA A 288 4.57 -9.73 3.24
CA ALA A 288 3.86 -8.50 2.91
C ALA A 288 3.10 -7.93 4.11
N ASN A 289 2.75 -8.79 5.06
CA ASN A 289 2.02 -8.46 6.28
C ASN A 289 2.41 -9.44 7.40
N GLU A 290 2.06 -9.03 8.62
CA GLU A 290 1.94 -9.94 9.76
C GLU A 290 0.74 -10.88 9.58
N ILE A 291 0.46 -11.73 10.57
CA ILE A 291 -0.72 -12.59 10.56
C ILE A 291 -1.99 -11.71 10.58
N THR A 292 -2.79 -11.78 9.52
CA THR A 292 -4.07 -11.07 9.42
C THR A 292 -5.24 -12.00 9.75
N GLU A 293 -6.16 -11.52 10.59
CA GLU A 293 -7.42 -12.18 10.91
C GLU A 293 -8.54 -11.76 9.94
N LEU A 294 -9.31 -12.74 9.46
CA LEU A 294 -10.36 -12.57 8.48
C LEU A 294 -11.73 -12.48 9.15
N THR A 295 -12.40 -11.33 8.96
CA THR A 295 -13.79 -11.14 9.40
C THR A 295 -14.74 -11.32 8.24
N TYR A 296 -15.51 -12.40 8.25
CA TYR A 296 -16.48 -12.71 7.18
C TYR A 296 -17.80 -11.96 7.37
N LYS A 297 -18.23 -11.22 6.35
CA LYS A 297 -19.56 -10.60 6.22
C LYS A 297 -20.26 -11.19 4.99
N LYS A 298 -21.42 -11.83 5.17
CA LYS A 298 -22.17 -12.48 4.07
C LYS A 298 -21.30 -13.42 3.22
N ASN A 299 -20.56 -14.33 3.87
CA ASN A 299 -19.63 -15.30 3.25
C ASN A 299 -18.39 -14.71 2.56
N LYS A 300 -18.10 -13.43 2.74
CA LYS A 300 -16.90 -12.79 2.18
C LYS A 300 -16.09 -12.08 3.24
N ALA A 301 -14.78 -12.21 3.20
CA ALA A 301 -13.85 -11.39 3.97
C ALA A 301 -12.97 -10.60 2.99
N PHE A 302 -12.75 -9.32 3.27
CA PHE A 302 -11.88 -8.47 2.48
C PHE A 302 -10.71 -8.03 3.34
N ASP A 303 -9.52 -8.02 2.76
CA ASP A 303 -8.33 -7.45 3.39
C ASP A 303 -7.68 -6.44 2.43
N ILE A 304 -7.51 -5.22 2.90
CA ILE A 304 -6.84 -4.14 2.16
C ILE A 304 -5.44 -4.02 2.76
N LEU A 305 -4.42 -4.31 1.95
CA LEU A 305 -3.04 -4.25 2.41
C LEU A 305 -2.68 -2.82 2.76
N GLU A 306 -2.15 -2.61 3.97
CA GLU A 306 -1.65 -1.30 4.43
C GLU A 306 -0.62 -0.73 3.44
N LYS A 307 0.24 -1.61 2.92
CA LYS A 307 1.20 -1.32 1.86
C LYS A 307 0.98 -2.29 0.70
N PRO A 308 0.48 -1.84 -0.46
CA PRO A 308 0.39 -2.66 -1.65
C PRO A 308 1.76 -3.21 -2.04
N VAL A 309 1.83 -4.50 -2.38
CA VAL A 309 3.09 -5.15 -2.76
C VAL A 309 3.22 -5.25 -4.27
N GLN A 310 4.37 -4.83 -4.80
CA GLN A 310 4.71 -5.03 -6.21
C GLN A 310 5.53 -6.31 -6.34
N THR A 311 5.02 -7.29 -7.07
CA THR A 311 5.63 -8.62 -7.08
C THR A 311 5.23 -9.42 -8.31
N ARG A 312 5.89 -10.55 -8.56
CA ARG A 312 5.47 -11.50 -9.60
C ARG A 312 4.73 -12.69 -8.99
N PHE A 313 5.18 -13.16 -7.82
CA PHE A 313 4.63 -14.30 -7.14
C PHE A 313 3.99 -13.86 -5.82
N VAL A 314 2.82 -14.41 -5.53
CA VAL A 314 2.16 -14.25 -4.24
C VAL A 314 1.87 -15.62 -3.66
N ARG A 315 2.05 -15.76 -2.35
CA ARG A 315 1.72 -16.95 -1.59
C ARG A 315 0.86 -16.60 -0.39
N VAL A 316 -0.31 -17.21 -0.32
CA VAL A 316 -1.25 -17.09 0.79
C VAL A 316 -1.04 -18.30 1.69
N VAL A 317 -0.45 -18.08 2.86
CA VAL A 317 -0.20 -19.09 3.88
C VAL A 317 -1.39 -19.14 4.84
N LEU A 318 -1.97 -20.32 5.02
CA LEU A 318 -3.10 -20.53 5.92
C LEU A 318 -2.57 -20.71 7.34
N GLU A 319 -2.72 -19.68 8.18
CA GLU A 319 -2.22 -19.69 9.55
C GLU A 319 -3.21 -20.37 10.50
N GLU A 320 -4.47 -20.00 10.40
CA GLU A 320 -5.54 -20.64 11.15
C GLU A 320 -6.75 -20.86 10.25
N VAL A 321 -7.46 -21.94 10.55
CA VAL A 321 -8.69 -22.34 9.90
C VAL A 321 -9.73 -22.59 10.98
N ASP A 322 -10.99 -22.46 10.61
CA ASP A 322 -12.11 -22.83 11.45
C ASP A 322 -11.93 -24.27 11.98
N ARG A 323 -12.21 -24.47 13.27
CA ARG A 323 -12.06 -25.77 13.95
C ARG A 323 -13.36 -26.54 14.03
N GLU A 324 -14.48 -25.94 13.65
CA GLU A 324 -15.75 -26.65 13.57
C GLU A 324 -15.64 -27.81 12.57
N ASN A 325 -16.14 -28.99 12.98
CA ASN A 325 -16.20 -30.18 12.13
C ASN A 325 -14.84 -30.57 11.51
N GLU A 326 -13.76 -30.35 12.27
CA GLU A 326 -12.37 -30.55 11.83
C GLU A 326 -12.09 -31.98 11.29
N ASP A 327 -12.81 -32.99 11.79
CA ASP A 327 -12.69 -34.37 11.33
C ASP A 327 -13.46 -34.64 10.02
N SER A 328 -14.60 -33.99 9.79
CA SER A 328 -15.53 -34.34 8.69
C SER A 328 -15.47 -33.39 7.50
N GLN A 329 -14.93 -32.18 7.66
CA GLN A 329 -14.91 -31.16 6.62
C GLN A 329 -13.49 -30.84 6.12
N TYR A 330 -13.38 -30.60 4.81
CA TYR A 330 -12.16 -30.13 4.18
C TYR A 330 -11.93 -28.64 4.45
N ILE A 331 -10.67 -28.24 4.52
CA ILE A 331 -10.28 -26.83 4.44
C ILE A 331 -10.45 -26.39 2.99
N VAL A 332 -11.20 -25.33 2.73
CA VAL A 332 -11.37 -24.82 1.37
C VAL A 332 -11.03 -23.34 1.31
N LEU A 333 -10.05 -23.00 0.48
CA LEU A 333 -9.72 -21.62 0.13
C LEU A 333 -10.28 -21.28 -1.25
N LYS A 334 -11.08 -20.23 -1.27
CA LYS A 334 -11.60 -19.60 -2.47
C LYS A 334 -11.37 -18.10 -2.38
N MET A 335 -10.80 -17.50 -3.42
CA MET A 335 -10.35 -16.11 -3.35
C MET A 335 -10.29 -15.38 -4.70
N GLU A 336 -10.20 -14.06 -4.61
CA GLU A 336 -9.83 -13.13 -5.67
C GLU A 336 -8.76 -12.15 -5.16
N MET A 337 -7.93 -11.63 -6.05
CA MET A 337 -6.95 -10.60 -5.72
C MET A 337 -7.19 -9.36 -6.58
N TYR A 338 -6.93 -8.21 -5.99
CA TYR A 338 -7.16 -6.92 -6.59
C TYR A 338 -5.88 -6.10 -6.60
N GLY A 339 -5.71 -5.33 -7.66
CA GLY A 339 -4.43 -4.80 -8.03
C GLY A 339 -4.43 -4.21 -9.44
N CYS A 340 -3.24 -4.20 -10.03
CA CYS A 340 -2.99 -3.73 -11.38
C CYS A 340 -1.67 -4.33 -11.88
N TYR A 341 -1.57 -4.53 -13.19
CA TYR A 341 -0.34 -4.99 -13.84
C TYR A 341 0.55 -3.78 -14.12
N ILE A 342 1.80 -3.79 -13.65
CA ILE A 342 2.74 -2.66 -13.79
C ILE A 342 3.55 -2.77 -15.10
N GLY A 343 3.74 -3.99 -15.60
CA GLY A 343 4.46 -4.24 -16.85
C GLY A 343 3.68 -5.06 -17.85
N GLU A 344 4.06 -4.98 -19.11
CA GLU A 344 3.64 -5.94 -20.12
C GLU A 344 4.19 -7.34 -19.78
N LYS A 345 3.43 -8.38 -20.14
CA LYS A 345 3.93 -9.74 -20.01
C LYS A 345 4.98 -9.96 -21.08
N SER A 346 6.21 -10.22 -20.67
CA SER A 346 7.26 -10.63 -21.59
C SER A 346 6.83 -11.90 -22.34
N PRO A 347 6.93 -11.94 -23.68
CA PRO A 347 6.52 -13.09 -24.49
C PRO A 347 7.33 -14.36 -24.19
N SER A 348 8.55 -14.22 -23.64
CA SER A 348 9.39 -15.36 -23.24
C SER A 348 8.93 -16.01 -21.93
N VAL A 349 8.17 -15.28 -21.10
CA VAL A 349 7.72 -15.78 -19.80
C VAL A 349 6.49 -16.66 -19.98
N THR A 350 6.72 -17.96 -19.90
CA THR A 350 5.70 -18.99 -19.98
C THR A 350 5.48 -19.64 -18.62
N CYS A 351 4.35 -20.33 -18.47
CA CYS A 351 4.09 -21.14 -17.29
C CYS A 351 5.11 -22.25 -17.12
N ALA A 352 5.32 -22.66 -15.87
CA ALA A 352 5.99 -23.92 -15.59
C ALA A 352 5.26 -25.07 -16.30
N LYS A 353 6.02 -25.93 -16.99
CA LYS A 353 5.48 -27.11 -17.69
C LYS A 353 4.95 -28.17 -16.73
N THR A 354 5.45 -28.17 -15.49
CA THR A 354 5.09 -29.16 -14.47
C THR A 354 4.42 -28.48 -13.30
N ASP A 355 3.28 -29.01 -12.86
CA ASP A 355 2.61 -28.59 -11.63
C ASP A 355 3.48 -28.96 -10.40
N PRO A 356 4.00 -27.98 -9.65
CA PRO A 356 4.80 -28.26 -8.47
C PRO A 356 3.93 -28.65 -7.27
N THR A 357 2.61 -28.61 -7.37
CA THR A 357 1.69 -29.08 -6.32
C THR A 357 1.83 -30.58 -6.11
N TRP A 358 1.67 -31.00 -4.86
CA TRP A 358 1.59 -32.41 -4.51
C TRP A 358 0.13 -32.80 -4.27
N TYR A 359 -0.33 -33.90 -4.85
CA TYR A 359 -1.71 -34.36 -4.70
C TYR A 359 -1.76 -35.64 -3.88
N SER A 360 -2.70 -35.75 -2.93
CA SER A 360 -2.82 -36.95 -2.10
C SER A 360 -3.46 -38.15 -2.82
N ASP A 361 -4.09 -37.93 -3.97
CA ASP A 361 -4.56 -39.01 -4.87
C ASP A 361 -3.44 -39.54 -5.79
N ASP A 362 -2.27 -38.87 -5.83
CA ASP A 362 -1.10 -39.47 -6.45
C ASP A 362 -0.65 -40.65 -5.57
N LYS A 363 -0.47 -41.84 -6.17
CA LYS A 363 -0.06 -43.10 -5.52
C LYS A 363 1.34 -43.08 -4.87
N ARG A 364 1.82 -41.94 -4.36
CA ARG A 364 3.16 -41.75 -3.81
C ARG A 364 3.18 -41.84 -2.28
N VAL A 365 4.31 -42.33 -1.81
CA VAL A 365 4.60 -42.78 -0.45
C VAL A 365 4.52 -41.62 0.54
N TRP A 366 3.74 -41.82 1.61
CA TRP A 366 3.70 -40.98 2.78
C TRP A 366 4.82 -41.41 3.75
N SER A 367 5.40 -40.47 4.50
CA SER A 367 6.20 -40.85 5.67
C SER A 367 5.64 -40.21 6.93
N VAL A 368 5.49 -41.03 7.96
CA VAL A 368 5.26 -40.54 9.32
C VAL A 368 6.62 -40.17 9.89
N SER A 369 6.79 -38.92 10.33
CA SER A 369 7.97 -38.53 11.11
C SER A 369 7.63 -38.74 12.60
N PRO A 370 8.33 -39.63 13.32
CA PRO A 370 8.13 -39.82 14.75
C PRO A 370 8.92 -38.74 15.50
N LEU A 371 8.46 -37.49 15.47
CA LEU A 371 8.97 -36.47 16.39
C LEU A 371 8.34 -36.67 17.76
N SER A 372 8.93 -37.59 18.52
CA SER A 372 8.74 -37.70 19.97
C SER A 372 9.46 -36.53 20.64
N THR A 373 8.76 -35.44 20.90
CA THR A 373 9.22 -34.42 21.85
C THR A 373 9.27 -35.03 23.24
N ARG A 374 10.47 -35.48 23.65
CA ARG A 374 11.04 -35.71 25.00
C ARG A 374 10.20 -36.11 26.23
N GLU A 375 8.90 -36.32 26.19
CA GLU A 375 8.10 -36.63 27.38
C GLU A 375 7.43 -38.01 27.31
N ALA A 376 7.99 -38.90 28.14
CA ALA A 376 7.55 -40.25 28.52
C ALA A 376 7.65 -41.37 27.45
N PRO A 377 8.27 -42.52 27.80
CA PRO A 377 8.20 -43.74 26.98
C PRO A 377 6.75 -44.23 26.94
N GLY A 378 6.12 -44.15 25.76
CA GLY A 378 4.74 -44.59 25.52
C GLY A 378 3.85 -43.60 24.76
N LYS A 379 4.29 -42.35 24.53
CA LYS A 379 3.53 -41.37 23.74
C LYS A 379 4.00 -41.33 22.28
N CYS A 380 3.25 -41.97 21.39
CA CYS A 380 3.39 -41.78 19.94
C CYS A 380 2.72 -40.47 19.54
N ILE A 381 3.50 -39.39 19.40
CA ILE A 381 3.02 -38.18 18.71
C ILE A 381 3.35 -38.36 17.22
N CYS A 382 2.36 -38.81 16.45
CA CYS A 382 2.48 -38.93 15.00
C CYS A 382 2.21 -37.57 14.35
N PHE A 383 3.25 -36.88 13.91
CA PHE A 383 3.08 -35.75 13.00
C PHE A 383 3.21 -36.25 11.56
N TRP A 384 2.16 -35.98 10.78
CA TRP A 384 2.18 -36.22 9.34
C TRP A 384 2.79 -35.00 8.68
N THR A 385 3.98 -35.18 8.12
CA THR A 385 4.69 -34.13 7.40
C THR A 385 4.92 -34.61 5.98
N VAL A 386 4.55 -33.78 4.99
CA VAL A 386 4.82 -34.10 3.59
C VAL A 386 6.33 -34.01 3.38
N LEU A 387 6.95 -35.09 2.92
CA LEU A 387 8.36 -35.06 2.57
C LEU A 387 8.61 -34.15 1.37
N PRO A 388 9.73 -33.41 1.34
CA PRO A 388 10.16 -32.72 0.14
C PRO A 388 10.24 -33.66 -1.06
N LYS A 389 9.92 -33.16 -2.26
CA LYS A 389 9.93 -33.95 -3.51
C LYS A 389 11.28 -34.61 -3.83
N SER A 390 12.37 -34.10 -3.24
CA SER A 390 13.71 -34.65 -3.34
C SER A 390 13.89 -35.94 -2.54
N ILE A 391 13.08 -36.20 -1.51
CA ILE A 391 13.17 -37.38 -0.66
C ILE A 391 12.42 -38.55 -1.30
N GLY A 392 13.11 -39.67 -1.47
CA GLY A 392 12.57 -40.90 -2.04
C GLY A 392 11.95 -41.82 -1.00
N GLY A 393 12.44 -41.80 0.23
CA GLY A 393 11.92 -42.56 1.35
C GLY A 393 12.74 -42.41 2.61
N VAL A 394 12.09 -42.55 3.76
CA VAL A 394 12.74 -42.50 5.09
C VAL A 394 13.35 -43.87 5.38
N LEU A 395 14.58 -43.90 5.87
CA LEU A 395 15.27 -45.11 6.34
C LEU A 395 14.89 -45.44 7.79
N GLY A 396 14.73 -44.41 8.63
CA GLY A 396 14.40 -44.56 10.04
C GLY A 396 14.83 -43.34 10.86
N TRP A 397 14.75 -43.47 12.18
CA TRP A 397 15.08 -42.44 13.15
C TRP A 397 16.03 -42.98 14.21
N ASP A 398 17.13 -42.26 14.50
CA ASP A 398 18.06 -42.64 15.57
C ASP A 398 17.73 -41.91 16.87
N LYS A 399 17.36 -42.66 17.91
CA LYS A 399 17.08 -42.10 19.25
C LYS A 399 18.25 -41.34 19.83
N LYS A 400 19.48 -41.78 19.54
CA LYS A 400 20.68 -41.22 20.14
C LYS A 400 20.96 -39.81 19.62
N THR A 401 20.87 -39.62 18.31
CA THR A 401 21.10 -38.30 17.68
C THR A 401 19.85 -37.46 17.61
N GLY A 402 18.66 -38.08 17.70
CA GLY A 402 17.39 -37.41 17.44
C GLY A 402 17.11 -37.17 15.95
N ARG A 403 17.96 -37.68 15.06
CA ARG A 403 17.93 -37.40 13.62
C ARG A 403 17.15 -38.47 12.84
N THR A 404 16.33 -38.03 11.89
CA THR A 404 15.68 -38.89 10.89
C THR A 404 16.56 -38.99 9.66
N PHE A 405 16.79 -40.20 9.17
CA PHE A 405 17.59 -40.46 7.98
C PHE A 405 16.70 -40.89 6.82
N ALA A 406 17.01 -40.43 5.62
CA ALA A 406 16.28 -40.74 4.39
C ALA A 406 17.23 -40.84 3.20
N PHE A 407 16.71 -41.29 2.06
CA PHE A 407 17.42 -41.27 0.78
C PHE A 407 16.68 -40.38 -0.21
N ASP A 408 17.41 -39.79 -1.16
CA ASP A 408 16.82 -38.99 -2.22
C ASP A 408 16.00 -39.86 -3.20
N LYS A 409 15.17 -39.25 -4.04
CA LYS A 409 14.28 -39.97 -4.97
C LYS A 409 15.01 -40.94 -5.91
N ARG A 410 16.29 -40.70 -6.20
CA ARG A 410 17.10 -41.56 -7.07
C ARG A 410 17.96 -42.57 -6.30
N LYS A 411 17.90 -42.60 -4.97
CA LYS A 411 18.75 -43.44 -4.09
C LYS A 411 20.25 -43.23 -4.34
N ARG A 412 20.65 -42.02 -4.69
CA ARG A 412 22.03 -41.58 -4.93
C ARG A 412 22.66 -40.85 -3.75
N ALA A 413 21.83 -40.26 -2.88
CA ALA A 413 22.32 -39.50 -1.73
C ALA A 413 21.49 -39.84 -0.49
N HIS A 414 22.16 -39.89 0.65
CA HIS A 414 21.53 -39.92 1.95
C HIS A 414 21.36 -38.50 2.50
N VAL A 415 20.28 -38.30 3.24
CA VAL A 415 20.02 -37.03 3.91
C VAL A 415 19.54 -37.28 5.34
N GLY A 416 19.79 -36.31 6.21
CA GLY A 416 19.40 -36.30 7.61
C GLY A 416 18.57 -35.07 7.94
N SER A 417 17.65 -35.20 8.88
CA SER A 417 16.82 -34.10 9.37
C SER A 417 16.59 -34.22 10.87
N ASP A 418 16.83 -33.13 11.59
CA ASP A 418 16.63 -33.04 13.04
C ASP A 418 15.19 -32.61 13.40
N ASP A 419 14.48 -31.99 12.46
CA ASP A 419 13.13 -31.41 12.62
C ASP A 419 12.09 -32.03 11.66
N GLY A 420 12.49 -32.96 10.80
CA GLY A 420 11.67 -33.56 9.74
C GLY A 420 11.34 -32.63 8.57
N MET A 421 11.80 -31.37 8.60
CA MET A 421 11.47 -30.31 7.65
C MET A 421 12.68 -29.89 6.83
N THR A 422 13.81 -29.72 7.50
CA THR A 422 15.08 -29.28 6.93
C THR A 422 15.96 -30.51 6.75
N TRP A 423 16.39 -30.76 5.51
CA TRP A 423 17.16 -31.94 5.14
C TRP A 423 18.55 -31.55 4.67
N ILE A 424 19.58 -32.12 5.29
CA ILE A 424 20.98 -31.91 4.94
C ILE A 424 21.57 -33.20 4.38
N ALA A 425 22.51 -33.10 3.43
CA ALA A 425 23.24 -34.27 2.93
C ALA A 425 24.04 -34.92 4.06
N VAL A 426 24.03 -36.25 4.09
CA VAL A 426 24.74 -37.06 5.10
C VAL A 426 25.62 -38.08 4.38
N ASP A 427 26.81 -38.30 4.93
CA ASP A 427 27.76 -39.27 4.39
C ASP A 427 27.28 -40.72 4.59
N ASP A 428 27.56 -41.59 3.61
CA ASP A 428 27.17 -42.99 3.64
C ASP A 428 27.73 -43.73 4.87
N LEU A 429 28.93 -43.36 5.34
CA LEU A 429 29.54 -43.94 6.53
C LEU A 429 28.73 -43.60 7.80
N GLU A 430 28.22 -42.37 7.91
CA GLU A 430 27.37 -41.96 9.03
C GLU A 430 26.06 -42.76 9.03
N VAL A 431 25.42 -42.91 7.86
CA VAL A 431 24.17 -43.69 7.75
C VAL A 431 24.41 -45.15 8.09
N ASN A 432 25.42 -45.79 7.50
CA ASN A 432 25.72 -47.20 7.73
C ASN A 432 26.03 -47.47 9.21
N ASN A 433 26.83 -46.60 9.85
CA ASN A 433 27.15 -46.70 11.28
C ASN A 433 25.94 -46.43 12.18
N THR A 434 24.95 -45.68 11.70
CA THR A 434 23.75 -45.33 12.47
C THR A 434 22.67 -46.39 12.35
N VAL A 435 22.41 -46.92 11.15
CA VAL A 435 21.36 -47.91 10.87
C VAL A 435 21.57 -49.23 11.63
N ILE A 436 22.83 -49.58 11.97
CA ILE A 436 23.16 -50.76 12.76
C ILE A 436 23.03 -50.56 14.28
N ARG A 437 22.83 -49.32 14.75
CA ARG A 437 22.72 -49.04 16.19
C ARG A 437 21.41 -49.60 16.74
N LYS A 438 21.45 -50.10 17.97
CA LYS A 438 20.24 -50.47 18.73
C LYS A 438 19.29 -49.29 18.98
N THR A 439 19.79 -48.06 18.86
CA THR A 439 19.01 -46.83 19.00
C THR A 439 18.30 -46.41 17.72
N PHE A 440 18.58 -47.08 16.60
CA PHE A 440 17.96 -46.79 15.31
C PHE A 440 16.66 -47.57 15.13
N TYR A 441 15.57 -46.83 14.95
CA TYR A 441 14.27 -47.37 14.62
C TYR A 441 14.07 -47.29 13.11
N ARG A 442 14.11 -48.44 12.44
CA ARG A 442 13.85 -48.50 10.99
C ARG A 442 12.45 -47.99 10.69
N SER A 443 12.33 -47.26 9.58
CA SER A 443 11.02 -46.89 9.05
C SER A 443 10.24 -48.17 8.77
N GLN A 444 8.98 -48.18 9.21
CA GLN A 444 8.06 -49.21 8.80
C GLN A 444 7.19 -48.65 7.68
N PRO A 445 6.96 -49.41 6.60
CA PRO A 445 5.98 -49.03 5.61
C PRO A 445 4.63 -49.03 6.30
N VAL A 446 4.07 -47.84 6.53
CA VAL A 446 2.67 -47.72 6.91
C VAL A 446 1.89 -47.91 5.62
N PRO A 447 1.06 -48.95 5.50
CA PRO A 447 0.28 -49.12 4.30
C PRO A 447 -0.67 -47.92 4.16
N ALA A 448 -0.48 -47.17 3.08
CA ALA A 448 -1.36 -46.06 2.73
C ALA A 448 -2.57 -46.64 2.01
N PHE A 449 -3.55 -47.08 2.79
CA PHE A 449 -4.83 -47.50 2.26
C PHE A 449 -5.71 -46.28 2.04
N THR A 450 -6.24 -46.12 0.83
CA THR A 450 -7.33 -45.17 0.58
C THR A 450 -8.59 -45.61 1.34
N THR A 451 -9.58 -44.74 1.49
CA THR A 451 -10.87 -45.11 2.08
C THR A 451 -11.50 -46.31 1.35
N GLU A 452 -11.33 -46.37 0.03
CA GLU A 452 -11.76 -47.50 -0.81
C GLU A 452 -10.94 -48.76 -0.50
N ASP A 453 -9.61 -48.66 -0.41
CA ASP A 453 -8.77 -49.82 -0.05
C ASP A 453 -9.12 -50.37 1.35
N ILE A 454 -9.42 -49.48 2.32
CA ILE A 454 -9.86 -49.89 3.67
C ILE A 454 -11.19 -50.64 3.61
N SER A 455 -12.12 -50.27 2.73
CA SER A 455 -13.39 -51.00 2.59
C SER A 455 -13.24 -52.37 1.93
N PHE A 456 -12.11 -52.63 1.25
CA PHE A 456 -11.78 -53.94 0.71
C PHE A 456 -10.97 -54.82 1.68
N LEU A 457 -10.44 -54.24 2.76
CA LEU A 457 -9.76 -55.00 3.81
C LEU A 457 -10.79 -55.57 4.78
N GLU A 458 -10.55 -56.80 5.22
CA GLU A 458 -11.32 -57.40 6.31
C GLU A 458 -10.89 -56.74 7.64
N THR A 459 -11.45 -55.56 7.92
CA THR A 459 -11.10 -54.74 9.09
C THR A 459 -11.92 -55.08 10.33
N LYS A 460 -12.76 -56.12 10.25
CA LYS A 460 -13.58 -56.60 11.35
C LYS A 460 -12.80 -57.57 12.22
N THR A 461 -12.72 -57.27 13.50
CA THR A 461 -12.24 -58.19 14.53
C THR A 461 -13.28 -58.26 15.64
N GLY A 462 -14.07 -59.33 15.62
CA GLY A 462 -15.23 -59.48 16.50
C GLY A 462 -16.30 -58.41 16.21
N ARG A 463 -16.67 -57.62 17.23
CA ARG A 463 -17.65 -56.53 17.11
C ARG A 463 -17.05 -55.18 16.73
N TRP A 464 -15.73 -55.12 16.56
CA TRP A 464 -14.99 -53.92 16.19
C TRP A 464 -14.67 -53.93 14.70
N GLU A 465 -14.76 -52.77 14.06
CA GLU A 465 -14.41 -52.56 12.66
C GLU A 465 -13.52 -51.33 12.56
N ALA A 466 -12.33 -51.48 11.98
CA ALA A 466 -11.48 -50.32 11.72
C ALA A 466 -11.92 -49.62 10.44
N SER A 467 -12.16 -48.32 10.53
CA SER A 467 -12.45 -47.43 9.41
C SER A 467 -11.37 -46.36 9.26
N PHE A 468 -11.49 -45.53 8.22
CA PHE A 468 -10.62 -44.37 8.03
C PHE A 468 -10.68 -43.38 9.20
N ASP A 469 -11.82 -43.26 9.87
CA ASP A 469 -12.05 -42.26 10.93
C ASP A 469 -11.74 -42.78 12.33
N GLY A 470 -11.76 -44.09 12.54
CA GLY A 470 -11.54 -44.70 13.85
C GLY A 470 -11.90 -46.17 13.95
N LEU A 471 -12.00 -46.66 15.18
CA LEU A 471 -12.61 -47.95 15.50
C LEU A 471 -14.11 -47.78 15.70
N MET A 472 -14.90 -48.45 14.86
CA MET A 472 -16.35 -48.59 14.95
C MET A 472 -16.69 -49.80 15.82
N TYR A 473 -17.83 -49.77 16.52
CA TYR A 473 -18.33 -50.91 17.28
C TYR A 473 -19.79 -51.18 16.92
N GLU A 474 -20.11 -52.43 16.55
CA GLU A 474 -21.47 -52.91 16.28
C GLU A 474 -22.23 -52.09 15.20
N GLY A 475 -21.56 -51.71 14.11
CA GLY A 475 -22.22 -51.03 12.98
C GLY A 475 -22.77 -49.63 13.31
N LYS A 476 -22.37 -49.04 14.45
CA LYS A 476 -22.69 -47.64 14.75
C LYS A 476 -22.02 -46.73 13.71
N PRO A 477 -22.70 -45.67 13.24
CA PRO A 477 -22.16 -44.77 12.20
C PRO A 477 -21.00 -43.90 12.69
N ASP A 478 -20.83 -43.74 14.00
CA ASP A 478 -19.74 -42.98 14.60
C ASP A 478 -18.66 -43.87 15.21
N PRO A 479 -17.37 -43.60 14.95
CA PRO A 479 -16.26 -44.32 15.59
C PRO A 479 -16.26 -44.08 17.10
N ARG A 480 -16.22 -45.19 17.86
CA ARG A 480 -16.08 -45.20 19.32
C ARG A 480 -14.70 -44.68 19.75
N ALA A 481 -13.67 -44.91 18.94
CA ALA A 481 -12.34 -44.37 19.13
C ALA A 481 -11.84 -43.76 17.83
N ARG A 482 -11.74 -42.43 17.76
CA ARG A 482 -11.25 -41.72 16.57
C ARG A 482 -9.72 -41.68 16.56
N TRP A 483 -9.11 -41.97 15.41
CA TRP A 483 -7.64 -41.89 15.27
C TRP A 483 -7.12 -40.48 15.58
N SER A 484 -7.87 -39.44 15.20
CA SER A 484 -7.56 -38.03 15.48
C SER A 484 -7.56 -37.69 16.98
N ARG A 485 -8.28 -38.45 17.81
CA ARG A 485 -8.35 -38.27 19.26
C ARG A 485 -7.33 -39.10 20.02
N CYS A 486 -6.94 -40.27 19.49
CA CYS A 486 -5.92 -41.12 20.11
C CYS A 486 -4.58 -40.40 20.28
N CYS A 487 -4.23 -39.48 19.37
CA CYS A 487 -3.02 -38.64 19.48
C CYS A 487 -3.14 -37.49 20.50
N LYS A 488 -4.33 -37.24 21.09
CA LYS A 488 -4.57 -36.15 22.06
C LYS A 488 -4.71 -36.65 23.51
N LEU A 489 -4.67 -37.97 23.77
CA LEU A 489 -4.88 -38.57 25.11
C LEU A 489 -3.70 -38.37 26.11
N GLY A 490 -2.99 -37.26 26.02
CA GLY A 490 -1.84 -37.02 26.89
C GLY A 490 -1.47 -35.55 27.07
N LYS A 491 -2.46 -34.66 27.14
CA LYS A 491 -2.30 -33.38 27.84
C LYS A 491 -2.77 -33.52 29.27
#